data_AF-A0A814IKQ2-F1
#
_entry.id   AF-A0A814IKQ2-F1
#
_cell.length_a   1.000
_cell.length_b   1.000
_cell.length_c   1.000
_cell.angle_alpha   90.00
_cell.angle_beta   90.00
_cell.angle_gamma   90.00
#
_symmetry.space_group_name_H-M   'P 1'
#
loop_
_entity.id
_entity.type
_entity.pdbx_description
1 polymer ?
#
loop_
_entity_poly.entity_id
_entity_poly.type
_entity_poly.pdbx_seq_one_letter_code
_entity_poly.pdbx_strand_id
1 'polypeptide(L)'
;MGFSILALQRLYIHLNQISLIQLCFSILCITITFPLLIAAIYIQPPIHYPDLWIVLISACSCIYFLIILIQFHIYQFKETTYKPLQIKKTN
;
A
#
# COMPACT_ATOMS: atom_id res chain seq x y z
N MET A 1 27.64 20.60 8.82
CA MET A 1 26.23 20.69 9.26
C MET A 1 25.21 20.60 8.10
N GLY A 2 25.52 21.01 6.86
CA GLY A 2 24.56 20.96 5.74
C GLY A 2 24.13 19.56 5.24
N PHE A 3 24.97 18.53 5.37
CA PHE A 3 24.64 17.17 4.91
C PHE A 3 23.51 16.51 5.71
N SER A 4 23.37 16.84 7.00
CA SER A 4 22.32 16.31 7.87
C SER A 4 20.93 16.84 7.48
N ILE A 5 20.87 18.09 7.01
CA ILE A 5 19.61 18.76 6.62
C ILE A 5 19.09 18.18 5.29
N LEU A 6 19.99 17.93 4.33
CA LEU A 6 19.62 17.29 3.06
C LEU A 6 19.15 15.84 3.23
N ALA A 7 19.74 15.10 4.17
CA ALA A 7 19.31 13.75 4.51
C ALA A 7 17.92 13.74 5.16
N LEU A 8 17.67 14.66 6.10
CA LEU A 8 16.36 14.86 6.73
C LEU A 8 15.28 15.25 5.72
N GLN A 9 15.60 16.15 4.78
CA GLN A 9 14.66 16.56 3.74
C GLN A 9 14.31 15.41 2.80
N ARG A 10 15.28 14.58 2.41
CA ARG A 10 15.01 13.34 1.64
C ARG A 10 14.15 12.35 2.41
N LEU A 11 14.44 12.14 3.69
CA LEU A 11 13.67 11.22 4.54
C LEU A 11 12.22 11.69 4.67
N TYR A 12 12.00 13.00 4.86
CA TYR A 12 10.66 13.60 4.93
C TYR A 12 9.89 13.42 3.64
N ILE A 13 10.51 13.67 2.48
CA ILE A 13 9.88 13.47 1.17
C ILE A 13 9.53 11.98 0.98
N HIS A 14 10.42 11.07 1.38
CA HIS A 14 10.18 9.62 1.25
C HIS A 14 9.04 9.13 2.14
N LEU A 15 8.99 9.57 3.40
CA LEU A 15 7.91 9.27 4.34
C LEU A 15 6.58 9.85 3.86
N ASN A 16 6.57 11.07 3.33
CA ASN A 16 5.37 11.73 2.82
C ASN A 16 4.84 11.07 1.53
N GLN A 17 5.70 10.52 0.69
CA GLN A 17 5.28 9.76 -0.50
C GLN A 17 4.67 8.41 -0.12
N ILE A 18 5.23 7.72 0.88
CA ILE A 18 4.69 6.45 1.37
C ILE A 18 3.30 6.66 1.99
N SER A 19 3.14 7.70 2.82
CA SER A 19 1.85 8.01 3.46
C SER A 19 0.78 8.40 2.45
N LEU A 20 1.15 9.14 1.39
CA LEU A 20 0.22 9.55 0.34
C LEU A 20 -0.26 8.36 -0.51
N ILE A 21 0.64 7.45 -0.88
CA ILE A 21 0.28 6.22 -1.61
C ILE A 21 -0.64 5.34 -0.76
N GLN A 22 -0.32 5.16 0.53
CA GLN A 22 -1.17 4.40 1.46
C GLN A 22 -2.55 5.03 1.63
N LEU A 23 -2.62 6.37 1.68
CA LEU A 23 -3.87 7.11 1.79
C LEU A 23 -4.72 6.99 0.52
N CYS A 24 -4.13 7.14 -0.67
CA CYS A 24 -4.82 6.92 -1.94
C CYS A 24 -5.37 5.49 -2.06
N PHE A 25 -4.58 4.49 -1.68
CA PHE A 25 -5.03 3.10 -1.67
C PHE A 25 -6.16 2.84 -0.68
N SER A 26 -6.09 3.45 0.50
CA SER A 26 -7.13 3.32 1.53
C SER A 26 -8.44 3.95 1.06
N ILE A 27 -8.38 5.14 0.44
CA ILE A 27 -9.55 5.79 -0.17
C ILE A 27 -10.15 4.89 -1.24
N LEU A 28 -9.34 4.36 -2.16
CA LEU A 28 -9.81 3.49 -3.24
C LEU A 28 -10.49 2.22 -2.69
N CYS A 29 -9.92 1.63 -1.65
CA CYS A 29 -10.52 0.47 -0.97
C CYS A 29 -11.85 0.80 -0.31
N ILE A 30 -11.96 1.94 0.39
CA ILE A 30 -13.21 2.40 1.00
C ILE A 30 -14.26 2.66 -0.09
N THR A 31 -13.89 3.28 -1.21
CA THR A 31 -14.83 3.53 -2.31
C THR A 31 -15.37 2.27 -2.97
N ILE A 32 -14.68 1.13 -2.87
CA ILE A 32 -15.13 -0.15 -3.43
C ILE A 32 -15.91 -0.96 -2.38
N THR A 33 -15.42 -1.02 -1.14
CA THR A 33 -16.03 -1.84 -0.08
C THR A 33 -17.29 -1.22 0.52
N PHE A 34 -17.37 0.11 0.61
CA PHE A 34 -18.54 0.82 1.12
C PHE A 34 -19.81 0.61 0.27
N PRO A 35 -19.81 0.77 -1.07
CA PRO A 35 -20.99 0.47 -1.88
C PRO A 35 -21.31 -1.02 -1.90
N LEU A 36 -20.31 -1.92 -1.80
CA LEU A 36 -20.55 -3.36 -1.64
C LEU A 36 -21.30 -3.68 -0.34
N LEU A 37 -20.93 -3.01 0.75
CA LEU A 37 -21.59 -3.17 2.05
C LEU A 37 -23.03 -2.66 2.01
N ILE A 38 -23.26 -1.50 1.37
CA ILE A 38 -24.61 -0.96 1.13
C ILE A 38 -25.41 -1.94 0.28
N ALA A 39 -24.83 -2.43 -0.82
CA ALA A 39 -25.49 -3.41 -1.68
C ALA A 39 -25.84 -4.69 -0.90
N ALA A 40 -24.98 -5.18 -0.02
CA ALA A 40 -25.26 -6.34 0.82
C ALA A 40 -26.45 -6.13 1.79
N ILE A 41 -26.67 -4.90 2.25
CA ILE A 41 -27.77 -4.56 3.17
C ILE A 41 -29.09 -4.37 2.42
N TYR A 42 -29.06 -3.69 1.27
CA TYR A 42 -30.27 -3.26 0.55
C TYR A 42 -30.67 -4.20 -0.60
N ILE A 43 -29.74 -5.00 -1.13
CA ILE A 43 -29.97 -5.89 -2.27
C ILE A 43 -29.88 -7.34 -1.79
N GLN A 44 -31.01 -8.05 -1.86
CA GLN A 44 -31.03 -9.48 -1.56
C GLN A 44 -30.09 -10.23 -2.52
N PRO A 45 -29.26 -11.15 -1.99
CA PRO A 45 -28.40 -11.96 -2.84
C PRO A 45 -29.25 -12.81 -3.80
N PRO A 46 -28.75 -13.06 -5.02
CA PRO A 46 -29.43 -13.94 -5.96
C PRO A 46 -29.61 -15.34 -5.34
N ILE A 47 -30.78 -15.95 -5.56
CA ILE A 47 -31.19 -17.22 -4.93
C ILE A 47 -30.18 -18.36 -5.15
N HIS A 48 -29.47 -18.34 -6.29
CA HIS A 48 -28.47 -19.36 -6.62
C HIS A 48 -27.14 -19.17 -5.88
N TYR A 49 -26.89 -17.98 -5.31
CA TYR A 49 -25.64 -17.63 -4.62
C TYR A 49 -25.93 -16.80 -3.35
N PRO A 50 -26.39 -17.43 -2.26
CA PRO A 50 -26.74 -16.72 -1.02
C PRO A 50 -25.54 -15.98 -0.41
N ASP A 51 -24.32 -16.47 -0.65
CA ASP A 51 -23.09 -15.94 -0.05
C ASP A 51 -22.29 -15.01 -0.98
N LEU A 52 -22.85 -14.60 -2.12
CA LEU A 52 -22.14 -13.81 -3.15
C LEU A 52 -21.48 -12.56 -2.56
N TRP A 53 -22.20 -11.81 -1.73
CA TRP A 53 -21.71 -10.58 -1.11
C TRP A 53 -20.52 -10.83 -0.17
N ILE A 54 -20.59 -11.89 0.63
CA ILE A 54 -19.54 -12.27 1.58
C ILE A 54 -18.26 -12.66 0.81
N VAL A 55 -18.42 -13.43 -0.28
CA VAL A 55 -17.30 -13.82 -1.15
C VAL A 55 -16.67 -12.59 -1.80
N LEU A 56 -17.47 -11.63 -2.26
CA LEU A 56 -16.98 -10.42 -2.92
C LEU A 56 -16.19 -9.53 -1.93
N ILE A 57 -16.69 -9.38 -0.71
CA ILE A 57 -15.99 -8.65 0.36
C ILE A 57 -14.66 -9.34 0.71
N SER A 58 -14.65 -10.68 0.79
CA SER A 58 -13.44 -11.47 1.03
C SER A 58 -12.41 -11.37 -0.10
N ALA A 59 -12.86 -11.39 -1.35
CA ALA A 59 -11.98 -11.25 -2.51
C ALA A 59 -11.33 -9.85 -2.53
N CYS A 60 -12.12 -8.80 -2.27
CA CYS A 60 -11.62 -7.43 -2.20
C CYS A 60 -10.57 -7.26 -1.09
N SER A 61 -10.79 -7.82 0.10
CA SER A 61 -9.82 -7.73 1.20
C SER A 61 -8.54 -8.52 0.91
N CYS A 62 -8.65 -9.68 0.25
CA CYS A 62 -7.50 -10.46 -0.19
C CYS A 62 -6.61 -9.69 -1.17
N ILE A 63 -7.21 -9.05 -2.17
CA ILE A 63 -6.47 -8.21 -3.15
C ILE A 63 -5.76 -7.06 -2.43
N TYR A 64 -6.42 -6.41 -1.46
CA TYR A 64 -5.82 -5.35 -0.67
C TYR A 64 -4.56 -5.83 0.08
N PHE A 65 -4.63 -6.97 0.77
CA PHE A 65 -3.48 -7.55 1.45
C PHE A 65 -2.34 -7.93 0.50
N LEU A 66 -2.67 -8.49 -0.67
CA LEU A 66 -1.67 -8.83 -1.70
C LEU A 66 -0.91 -7.60 -2.19
N ILE A 67 -1.62 -6.49 -2.44
CA ILE A 67 -1.01 -5.25 -2.91
C ILE A 67 -0.07 -4.68 -1.83
N ILE A 68 -0.50 -4.66 -0.57
CA ILE A 68 0.36 -4.24 0.55
C ILE A 68 1.61 -5.13 0.62
N LEU A 69 1.44 -6.45 0.55
CA LEU A 69 2.55 -7.39 0.61
C LEU A 69 3.55 -7.17 -0.51
N ILE A 70 3.09 -6.97 -1.76
CA ILE A 70 3.93 -6.66 -2.90
C ILE A 70 4.65 -5.32 -2.71
N GLN A 71 3.96 -4.30 -2.20
CA GLN A 71 4.55 -2.99 -1.94
C GLN A 71 5.67 -3.07 -0.89
N PHE A 72 5.42 -3.78 0.21
CA PHE A 72 6.43 -4.04 1.24
C PHE A 72 7.61 -4.84 0.69
N HIS A 73 7.34 -5.84 -0.13
CA HIS A 73 8.37 -6.64 -0.77
C HIS A 73 9.27 -5.76 -1.66
N ILE A 74 8.70 -4.95 -2.55
CA ILE A 74 9.48 -4.02 -3.39
C ILE A 74 10.31 -3.05 -2.53
N TYR A 75 9.74 -2.55 -1.43
CA TYR A 75 10.43 -1.63 -0.53
C TYR A 75 11.65 -2.29 0.12
N GLN A 76 11.48 -3.50 0.66
CA GLN A 76 12.53 -4.26 1.33
C GLN A 76 13.74 -4.55 0.42
N PHE A 77 13.50 -4.82 -0.87
CA PHE A 77 14.58 -5.10 -1.83
C PHE A 77 15.22 -3.83 -2.43
N LYS A 78 14.53 -2.68 -2.38
CA LYS A 78 15.13 -1.40 -2.77
C LYS A 78 16.15 -0.88 -1.75
N GLU A 79 15.89 -1.01 -0.45
CA GLU A 79 16.81 -0.52 0.58
C GLU A 79 18.10 -1.36 0.69
N THR A 80 18.03 -2.66 0.41
CA THR A 80 19.19 -3.56 0.45
C THR A 80 20.19 -3.34 -0.69
N THR A 81 19.83 -2.55 -1.71
CA THR A 81 20.73 -2.17 -2.82
C THR A 81 21.39 -0.78 -2.59
N TYR A 82 21.54 -0.33 -1.35
CA TYR A 82 22.37 0.85 -1.07
C TYR A 82 23.85 0.48 -1.19
N LYS A 83 24.46 0.92 -2.31
CA LYS A 83 25.86 0.70 -2.68
C LYS A 83 26.82 0.95 -1.50
N PRO A 84 27.80 0.06 -1.24
CA PRO A 84 28.86 0.34 -0.28
C PRO A 84 29.58 1.62 -0.71
N LEU A 85 29.77 2.55 0.24
CA LEU A 85 30.57 3.74 0.08
C LEU A 85 31.96 3.35 -0.47
N GLN A 86 32.20 3.64 -1.73
CA GLN A 86 33.53 3.52 -2.34
C GLN A 86 34.41 4.61 -1.72
N ILE A 87 35.04 4.29 -0.59
CA ILE A 87 36.08 5.11 0.03
C ILE A 87 37.25 5.10 -0.95
N LYS A 88 37.34 6.12 -1.79
CA LYS A 88 38.50 6.38 -2.65
C LYS A 88 39.71 6.59 -1.74
N LYS A 89 40.52 5.55 -1.52
CA LYS A 89 41.87 5.68 -0.94
C LYS A 89 42.71 6.52 -1.92
N THR A 90 42.88 7.79 -1.61
CA THR A 90 43.97 8.61 -2.18
C THR A 90 45.24 8.29 -1.40
N ASN A 91 46.19 7.69 -2.11
CA ASN A 91 47.58 7.52 -1.70
C ASN A 91 48.34 8.83 -1.93
#